data_AF-A0A4P1RJQ2-F1
#
_entry.id   AF-A0A4P1RJQ2-F1
#
_cell.length_a   1.000
_cell.length_b   1.000
_cell.length_c   1.000
_cell.angle_alpha   90.00
_cell.angle_beta   90.00
_cell.angle_gamma   90.00
#
_symmetry.space_group_name_H-M   'P 1'
#
loop_
_entity.id
_entity.type
_entity.pdbx_description
1 polymer ?
#
loop_
_entity_poly.entity_id
_entity_poly.type
_entity_poly.pdbx_seq_one_letter_code
_entity_poly.pdbx_strand_id
1 'polypeptide(L)'
;MAEEVEPSPLTQSDTISPPPPPSYVEVKCTSSGNTRRFAAGTDAGFAVRLINRKLKKTMMVVSHIEAVKDGEEPIAFGPNSVLINFGNGWMLQTVTDSGKFNFLILSLNL
;
A
#
# COMPACT_ATOMS: atom_id res chain seq x y z
N MET A 1 67.65 2.89 -23.26
CA MET A 1 67.04 3.55 -22.10
C MET A 1 66.17 4.69 -22.61
N ALA A 2 64.87 4.46 -22.69
CA ALA A 2 63.76 5.41 -22.63
C ALA A 2 62.50 4.65 -23.09
N GLU A 3 61.70 4.21 -22.12
CA GLU A 3 60.34 3.68 -22.26
C GLU A 3 59.37 4.86 -22.11
N GLU A 4 58.42 5.05 -23.03
CA GLU A 4 57.15 5.76 -22.78
C GLU A 4 56.09 5.17 -23.74
N VAL A 5 55.33 4.16 -23.29
CA VAL A 5 54.01 4.20 -22.64
C VAL A 5 52.86 4.50 -23.63
N GLU A 6 52.30 3.42 -24.16
CA GLU A 6 50.96 3.34 -24.74
C GLU A 6 49.89 3.59 -23.64
N PRO A 7 48.92 4.51 -23.83
CA PRO A 7 47.81 4.65 -22.90
C PRO A 7 46.79 3.51 -23.09
N SER A 8 46.84 2.53 -22.18
CA SER A 8 45.80 1.51 -21.97
C SER A 8 44.52 2.10 -21.34
N PRO A 9 43.37 1.42 -21.45
CA PRO A 9 42.05 2.03 -21.63
C PRO A 9 41.45 2.61 -20.34
N LEU A 10 40.68 3.70 -20.52
CA LEU A 10 39.87 4.33 -19.48
C LEU A 10 38.94 3.31 -18.83
N THR A 11 39.22 2.99 -17.58
CA THR A 11 38.39 2.17 -16.70
C THR A 11 37.04 2.86 -16.50
N GLN A 12 35.98 2.27 -17.06
CA GLN A 12 34.61 2.70 -16.87
C GLN A 12 34.25 2.48 -15.39
N SER A 13 34.14 3.56 -14.62
CA SER A 13 33.71 3.52 -13.23
C SER A 13 32.21 3.21 -13.18
N ASP A 14 31.87 1.93 -13.08
CA ASP A 14 30.53 1.47 -12.72
C ASP A 14 30.18 2.04 -11.34
N THR A 15 29.44 3.14 -11.35
CA THR A 15 28.89 3.73 -10.13
C THR A 15 27.69 2.88 -9.74
N ILE A 16 27.91 1.83 -8.95
CA ILE A 16 26.85 1.00 -8.38
C ILE A 16 26.06 1.89 -7.40
N SER A 17 24.98 2.51 -7.89
CA SER A 17 24.02 3.17 -7.01
C SER A 17 23.40 2.12 -6.07
N PRO A 18 23.24 2.40 -4.76
CA PRO A 18 22.59 1.46 -3.86
C PRO A 18 21.17 1.14 -4.38
N PRO A 19 20.71 -0.12 -4.24
CA PRO A 19 19.36 -0.49 -4.67
C PRO A 19 18.35 0.42 -3.97
N PRO A 20 17.28 0.84 -4.68
CA PRO A 20 16.25 1.67 -4.07
C PRO A 20 15.67 0.97 -2.84
N PRO A 21 15.30 1.72 -1.79
CA PRO A 21 14.76 1.14 -0.57
C PRO A 21 13.50 0.30 -0.90
N PRO A 22 13.25 -0.81 -0.20
CA PRO A 22 12.09 -1.65 -0.42
C PRO A 22 10.79 -0.83 -0.32
N SER A 23 9.98 -0.85 -1.37
CA SER A 23 8.69 -0.16 -1.40
C SER A 23 7.60 -0.99 -0.71
N TYR A 24 6.83 -0.34 0.15
CA TYR A 24 5.70 -0.94 0.83
C TYR A 24 4.50 0.01 0.85
N VAL A 25 3.32 -0.57 1.02
CA VAL A 25 2.07 0.15 1.24
C VAL A 25 1.53 -0.18 2.62
N GLU A 26 1.00 0.84 3.29
CA GLU A 26 0.41 0.70 4.62
C GLU A 26 -1.10 0.64 4.53
N VAL A 27 -1.70 -0.31 5.25
CA VAL A 27 -3.17 -0.46 5.37
C VAL A 27 -3.54 -0.41 6.84
N LYS A 28 -4.37 0.55 7.22
CA LYS A 28 -4.93 0.66 8.57
C LYS A 28 -6.11 -0.30 8.73
N CYS A 29 -6.01 -1.24 9.64
CA CYS A 29 -7.13 -2.13 9.95
C CYS A 29 -8.08 -1.46 10.95
N THR A 30 -9.22 -0.99 10.48
CA THR A 30 -10.26 -0.33 11.29
C THR A 30 -10.78 -1.24 12.41
N SER A 31 -10.93 -2.55 12.17
CA SER A 31 -11.41 -3.48 13.21
C SER A 31 -10.42 -3.72 14.34
N SER A 32 -9.11 -3.56 14.10
CA SER A 32 -8.08 -3.86 15.12
C SER A 32 -7.28 -2.63 15.57
N GLY A 33 -7.42 -1.51 14.88
CA GLY A 33 -6.61 -0.29 15.06
C GLY A 33 -5.17 -0.40 14.52
N ASN A 34 -4.70 -1.59 14.14
CA ASN A 34 -3.32 -1.81 13.74
C ASN A 34 -3.07 -1.46 12.27
N THR A 35 -1.92 -0.85 11.99
CA THR A 35 -1.40 -0.67 10.63
C THR A 35 -0.59 -1.89 10.20
N ARG A 36 -0.78 -2.33 8.95
CA ARG A 36 0.00 -3.42 8.34
C ARG A 36 0.71 -2.93 7.10
N ARG A 37 1.92 -3.43 6.88
CA ARG A 37 2.75 -3.18 5.69
C ARG A 37 2.66 -4.36 4.74
N PHE A 38 2.45 -4.07 3.47
CA PHE A 38 2.47 -5.03 2.37
C PHE A 38 3.53 -4.61 1.36
N ALA A 39 4.16 -5.58 0.70
CA ALA A 39 5.08 -5.30 -0.39
C ALA A 39 4.33 -4.64 -1.55
N ALA A 40 4.99 -3.75 -2.29
CA ALA A 40 4.42 -3.21 -3.52
C ALA A 40 4.02 -4.35 -4.48
N GLY A 41 2.87 -4.20 -5.15
CA GLY A 41 2.33 -5.24 -6.03
C GLY A 41 1.42 -6.26 -5.35
N THR A 42 1.21 -6.19 -4.03
CA THR A 42 0.31 -7.11 -3.32
C THR A 42 -1.16 -6.88 -3.74
N ASP A 43 -1.86 -7.96 -4.07
CA ASP A 43 -3.30 -7.94 -4.33
C ASP A 43 -4.12 -7.67 -3.06
N ALA A 44 -5.15 -6.82 -3.16
CA ALA A 44 -6.01 -6.47 -2.04
C ALA A 44 -6.71 -7.71 -1.43
N GLY A 45 -7.12 -8.68 -2.25
CA GLY A 45 -7.74 -9.92 -1.77
C GLY A 45 -6.79 -10.81 -0.97
N PHE A 46 -5.49 -10.80 -1.27
CA PHE A 46 -4.49 -11.45 -0.43
C PHE A 46 -4.33 -10.70 0.91
N ALA A 47 -4.24 -9.38 0.86
CA ALA A 47 -4.10 -8.54 2.03
C ALA A 47 -5.28 -8.71 3.01
N VAL A 48 -6.52 -8.69 2.51
CA VAL A 48 -7.74 -8.92 3.30
C VAL A 48 -7.72 -10.29 3.97
N ARG A 49 -7.38 -11.36 3.23
CA ARG A 49 -7.27 -12.71 3.80
C ARG A 49 -6.24 -12.79 4.93
N LEU A 50 -5.09 -12.15 4.76
CA LEU A 50 -4.05 -12.11 5.80
C LEU A 50 -4.48 -11.29 7.02
N ILE A 51 -5.16 -10.16 6.81
CA ILE A 51 -5.72 -9.33 7.87
C ILE A 51 -6.73 -10.13 8.69
N ASN A 52 -7.72 -10.74 8.03
CA ASN A 52 -8.78 -11.51 8.67
C ASN A 52 -8.24 -12.69 9.48
N ARG A 53 -7.22 -13.40 8.97
CA ARG A 53 -6.56 -14.49 9.71
C ARG A 53 -5.92 -14.02 11.03
N LYS A 54 -5.52 -12.75 11.10
CA LYS A 54 -4.85 -12.17 12.27
C LYS A 54 -5.80 -11.40 13.20
N LEU A 55 -7.10 -11.40 12.93
CA LEU A 55 -8.10 -10.82 13.82
C LEU A 55 -8.35 -11.74 15.03
N LYS A 56 -8.66 -11.14 16.18
CA LYS A 56 -9.16 -11.89 17.34
C LYS A 56 -10.61 -12.31 17.06
N LYS A 57 -11.09 -13.40 17.66
CA LYS A 57 -12.47 -13.91 17.44
C LYS A 57 -13.59 -12.91 17.72
N THR A 58 -13.32 -11.87 18.51
CA THR A 58 -14.28 -10.80 18.87
C THR A 58 -14.26 -9.61 17.91
N MET A 59 -13.39 -9.60 16.91
CA MET A 59 -13.24 -8.49 15.94
C MET A 59 -14.11 -8.72 14.72
N MET A 60 -14.58 -7.63 14.11
CA MET A 60 -15.39 -7.69 12.88
C MET A 60 -14.52 -8.07 11.69
N VAL A 61 -15.06 -8.95 10.84
CA VAL A 61 -14.39 -9.39 9.62
C VAL A 61 -14.29 -8.21 8.65
N VAL A 62 -13.13 -8.08 8.02
CA VAL A 62 -12.88 -7.09 6.97
C VAL A 62 -13.47 -7.59 5.65
N SER A 63 -14.26 -6.75 4.99
CA SER A 63 -14.85 -7.02 3.68
C SER A 63 -13.88 -6.68 2.54
N HIS A 64 -13.34 -5.46 2.55
CA HIS A 64 -12.42 -4.97 1.52
C HIS A 64 -11.49 -3.88 2.07
N ILE A 65 -10.60 -3.40 1.20
CA ILE A 65 -9.73 -2.25 1.46
C ILE A 65 -10.19 -1.11 0.56
N GLU A 66 -10.12 0.11 1.08
CA GLU A 66 -10.39 1.34 0.35
C GLU A 66 -9.27 2.35 0.59
N ALA A 67 -9.07 3.28 -0.34
CA ALA A 67 -8.31 4.50 -0.09
C ALA A 67 -9.28 5.61 0.33
N VAL A 68 -8.96 6.30 1.41
CA VAL A 68 -9.75 7.43 1.93
C VAL A 68 -8.93 8.70 1.97
N LYS A 69 -9.61 9.82 1.74
CA LYS A 69 -9.10 11.18 1.88
C LYS A 69 -10.24 12.07 2.35
N ASP A 70 -9.93 13.05 3.19
CA ASP A 70 -10.95 13.94 3.75
C ASP A 70 -11.66 14.75 2.66
N GLY A 71 -13.00 14.82 2.75
CA GLY A 71 -13.86 15.48 1.77
C GLY A 71 -13.97 14.78 0.41
N GLU A 72 -13.38 13.60 0.22
CA GLU A 72 -13.43 12.85 -1.05
C GLU A 72 -14.13 11.49 -0.89
N GLU A 73 -14.72 11.01 -1.99
CA GLU A 73 -15.33 9.68 -2.04
C GLU A 73 -14.25 8.58 -1.97
N PRO A 74 -14.43 7.52 -1.16
CA PRO A 74 -13.46 6.44 -1.05
C PRO A 74 -13.27 5.66 -2.35
N ILE A 75 -12.03 5.22 -2.60
CA ILE A 75 -11.70 4.36 -3.75
C ILE A 75 -11.61 2.91 -3.26
N ALA A 76 -12.60 2.08 -3.59
CA ALA A 76 -12.62 0.66 -3.21
C ALA A 76 -11.67 -0.18 -4.09
N PHE A 77 -10.95 -1.11 -3.46
CA PHE A 77 -10.11 -2.08 -4.16
C PHE A 77 -10.85 -3.40 -4.38
N GLY A 78 -10.91 -3.84 -5.64
CA GLY A 78 -11.36 -5.19 -5.97
C GLY A 78 -10.39 -6.25 -5.45
N PRO A 79 -10.82 -7.52 -5.31
CA PRO A 79 -9.99 -8.58 -4.74
C PRO A 79 -8.70 -8.88 -5.53
N ASN A 80 -8.67 -8.58 -6.82
CA ASN A 80 -7.51 -8.78 -7.71
C ASN A 80 -6.79 -7.46 -8.03
N SER A 81 -7.16 -6.36 -7.36
CA SER A 81 -6.53 -5.05 -7.57
C SER A 81 -5.25 -4.98 -6.73
N VAL A 82 -4.19 -4.44 -7.34
CA VAL A 82 -2.93 -4.15 -6.64
C VAL A 82 -3.15 -3.00 -5.66
N LEU A 83 -2.65 -3.16 -4.44
CA LEU A 83 -2.62 -2.06 -3.47
C LEU A 83 -1.62 -0.98 -3.91
N ILE A 84 -2.12 0.23 -4.05
CA ILE A 84 -1.34 1.41 -4.42
C ILE A 84 -1.60 2.54 -3.43
N ASN A 85 -0.54 3.30 -3.10
CA ASN A 85 -0.68 4.55 -2.37
C ASN A 85 -0.94 5.68 -3.37
N PHE A 86 -2.06 6.39 -3.21
CA PHE A 86 -2.45 7.51 -4.07
C PHE A 86 -1.75 8.84 -3.73
N GLY A 87 -0.85 8.85 -2.73
CA GLY A 87 -0.05 10.01 -2.38
C GLY A 87 -0.73 10.94 -1.38
N ASN A 88 -0.39 12.23 -1.42
CA ASN A 88 -0.72 13.18 -0.35
C ASN A 88 -2.20 13.17 0.05
N GLY A 89 -2.44 12.91 1.33
CA GLY A 89 -3.77 12.92 1.96
C GLY A 89 -4.54 11.62 1.84
N TRP A 90 -4.09 10.68 1.00
CA TRP A 90 -4.72 9.36 0.87
C TRP A 90 -4.14 8.36 1.89
N MET A 91 -5.03 7.56 2.47
CA MET A 91 -4.66 6.46 3.36
C MET A 91 -5.46 5.22 2.98
N LEU A 92 -4.80 4.06 2.93
CA LEU A 92 -5.51 2.79 2.78
C LEU A 92 -6.06 2.33 4.13
N GLN A 93 -7.33 1.94 4.16
CA GLN A 93 -7.96 1.37 5.33
C GLN A 93 -8.86 0.19 4.98
N THR A 94 -9.15 -0.65 5.97
CA THR A 94 -10.11 -1.75 5.82
C THR A 94 -11.53 -1.29 6.08
N VAL A 95 -12.49 -1.82 5.34
CA VAL A 95 -13.92 -1.74 5.65
C VAL A 95 -14.36 -3.04 6.31
N THR A 96 -15.23 -2.96 7.32
CA THR A 96 -15.77 -4.14 7.99
C THR A 96 -17.13 -4.51 7.42
N ASP A 97 -17.39 -5.81 7.31
CA ASP A 97 -18.70 -6.32 6.93
C ASP A 97 -19.65 -6.18 8.13
N SER A 98 -20.26 -5.01 8.27
CA SER A 98 -21.20 -4.70 9.35
C SER A 98 -22.61 -4.44 8.80
N GLY A 99 -23.00 -5.03 7.67
CA GLY A 99 -24.39 -5.01 7.17
C GLY A 99 -25.04 -3.63 6.97
N LYS A 100 -24.30 -2.53 7.16
CA LYS A 100 -24.74 -1.15 7.00
C LYS A 100 -23.83 -0.51 5.97
N PHE A 101 -24.28 -0.57 4.72
CA PHE A 101 -23.83 0.33 3.68
C PHE A 101 -23.92 1.77 4.21
N ASN A 102 -22.79 2.40 4.54
CA ASN A 102 -22.75 3.84 4.74
C ASN A 102 -22.76 4.53 3.37
N PHE A 103 -23.91 4.44 2.68
CA PHE A 103 -24.27 5.33 1.57
C PHE A 103 -24.89 6.65 2.09
N LEU A 104 -24.88 6.89 3.40
CA LEU A 104 -25.72 7.90 4.06
C LEU A 104 -25.00 9.15 4.58
N ILE A 105 -23.76 9.43 4.16
CA ILE A 105 -23.12 10.73 4.47
C ILE A 105 -23.16 11.72 3.29
N LEU A 106 -24.16 11.64 2.42
CA LEU A 106 -24.47 12.68 1.44
C LEU A 106 -25.95 13.12 1.41
N SER A 107 -26.72 12.89 2.47
CA SER A 107 -28.05 13.50 2.58
C SER A 107 -28.40 13.81 4.03
N LEU A 108 -27.92 14.95 4.51
CA LEU A 108 -28.59 15.78 5.53
C LEU A 108 -27.86 17.13 5.61
N ASN A 109 -28.03 17.92 4.56
CA ASN A 109 -28.07 19.38 4.65
C ASN A 109 -29.37 19.80 3.92
N LEU A 110 -30.47 19.76 4.66
CA LEU A 110 -31.71 20.47 4.39
C LEU A 110 -32.18 21.08 5.71
#